data_AF-A0A9W9LKC1-F1
#
_entry.id   AF-A0A9W9LKC1-F1
#
_cell.length_a   1.000
_cell.length_b   1.000
_cell.length_c   1.000
_cell.angle_alpha   90.00
_cell.angle_beta   90.00
_cell.angle_gamma   90.00
#
_symmetry.space_group_name_H-M   'P 1'
#
loop_
_entity.id
_entity.type
_entity.pdbx_description
1 polymer ?
#
loop_
_entity_poly.entity_id
_entity_poly.type
_entity_poly.pdbx_seq_one_letter_code
_entity_poly.pdbx_strand_id
1 'polypeptide(L)'
;MYLVTFSHWLVAALFAQWAWACSPRSDINDQNNPFVIGDDGPAPAATLGFAINHFGLLTTNLTGMKHFYGDILGMRLLFDAHLTPEYTVTYMGYSQGGRNGTGFQSGAEMTRDKNNLYGLLELVQFNVSDDRLVGSTKRTNTFGHVGLIVADVEKAQTYLESRGVEILKRIKEPLSGFTGSIQNAFGVGEFAGEHIAAKMALLKAQSLIGMEMFLMVQDPDGNLVEIQQQDAPSSS
;
A
#
# COMPACT_ATOMS: atom_id res chain seq x y z
N MET A 1 -22.28 -63.34 -36.20
CA MET A 1 -21.30 -64.42 -36.02
C MET A 1 -19.98 -63.74 -35.63
N TYR A 2 -19.50 -63.99 -34.40
CA TYR A 2 -18.22 -63.60 -33.74
C TYR A 2 -17.91 -62.08 -33.55
N LEU A 3 -17.95 -61.54 -32.31
CA LEU A 3 -16.93 -61.53 -31.22
C LEU A 3 -15.75 -60.56 -31.51
N VAL A 4 -15.77 -59.33 -30.95
CA VAL A 4 -15.11 -58.84 -29.70
C VAL A 4 -13.58 -58.75 -29.79
N THR A 5 -13.04 -57.53 -29.60
CA THR A 5 -11.90 -57.26 -28.67
C THR A 5 -11.86 -55.78 -28.25
N PHE A 6 -11.69 -55.60 -26.94
CA PHE A 6 -11.46 -54.36 -26.17
C PHE A 6 -10.05 -53.79 -26.35
N SER A 7 -9.90 -52.46 -26.23
CA SER A 7 -8.74 -51.76 -25.59
C SER A 7 -9.05 -50.26 -25.50
N HIS A 8 -9.53 -49.70 -24.38
CA HIS A 8 -8.80 -49.23 -23.19
C HIS A 8 -7.78 -48.08 -23.43
N TRP A 9 -8.08 -46.95 -22.78
CA TRP A 9 -7.23 -45.84 -22.29
C TRP A 9 -6.50 -44.92 -23.29
N LEU A 10 -6.91 -43.64 -23.31
CA LEU A 10 -5.98 -42.53 -23.05
C LEU A 10 -6.74 -41.29 -22.54
N VAL A 11 -6.72 -41.18 -21.21
CA VAL A 11 -7.00 -39.96 -20.45
C VAL A 11 -5.71 -39.15 -20.38
N ALA A 12 -5.88 -37.82 -20.31
CA ALA A 12 -4.92 -36.80 -19.86
C ALA A 12 -3.83 -36.33 -20.85
N ALA A 13 -4.00 -35.09 -21.30
CA ALA A 13 -2.95 -34.08 -21.24
C ALA A 13 -3.60 -32.68 -21.21
N LEU A 14 -4.19 -32.32 -20.06
CA LEU A 14 -4.33 -30.90 -19.70
C LEU A 14 -2.90 -30.40 -19.50
N PHE A 15 -2.37 -29.68 -20.48
CA PHE A 15 -1.15 -28.91 -20.30
C PHE A 15 -1.45 -27.84 -19.26
N ALA A 16 -1.09 -28.14 -18.01
CA ALA A 16 -0.83 -27.13 -17.01
C ALA A 16 0.27 -26.22 -17.59
N GLN A 17 -0.13 -25.06 -18.12
CA GLN A 17 0.81 -23.99 -18.37
C GLN A 17 1.14 -23.41 -16.99
N TRP A 18 2.27 -23.85 -16.45
CA TRP A 18 2.89 -23.20 -15.31
C TRP A 18 3.29 -21.81 -15.81
N ALA A 19 2.48 -20.81 -15.50
CA ALA A 19 2.90 -19.43 -15.59
C ALA A 19 3.99 -19.23 -14.54
N TRP A 20 5.25 -19.36 -14.96
CA TRP A 20 6.39 -18.85 -14.20
C TRP A 20 6.32 -17.32 -14.30
N ALA A 21 5.44 -16.72 -13.52
CA ALA A 21 5.59 -15.32 -13.17
C ALA A 21 6.87 -15.25 -12.34
N CYS A 22 7.91 -14.61 -12.89
CA CYS A 22 9.19 -14.42 -12.24
C CYS A 22 9.00 -13.57 -10.97
N SER A 23 8.70 -14.20 -9.84
CA SER A 23 9.02 -13.61 -8.54
C SER A 23 10.55 -13.49 -8.46
N PRO A 24 11.09 -12.37 -7.97
CA PRO A 24 12.51 -12.30 -7.65
C PRO A 24 12.83 -13.48 -6.73
N ARG A 25 13.86 -14.23 -7.10
CA ARG A 25 14.32 -15.41 -6.38
C ARG A 25 14.82 -14.95 -5.01
N SER A 26 13.96 -15.00 -4.00
CA SER A 26 14.43 -15.11 -2.63
C SER A 26 15.01 -16.52 -2.54
N ASP A 27 16.33 -16.64 -2.64
CA ASP A 27 16.96 -17.91 -2.31
C ASP A 27 16.68 -18.14 -0.82
N ILE A 28 15.69 -18.97 -0.53
CA ILE A 28 15.23 -19.32 0.83
C ILE A 28 16.39 -19.93 1.66
N ASN A 29 17.47 -20.33 0.98
CA ASN A 29 18.69 -20.87 1.56
C ASN A 29 19.77 -19.82 1.87
N ASP A 30 19.57 -18.53 1.56
CA ASP A 30 20.49 -17.47 1.99
C ASP A 30 20.31 -17.21 3.49
N GLN A 31 21.33 -17.53 4.28
CA GLN A 31 21.33 -17.30 5.73
C GLN A 31 21.24 -15.81 6.12
N ASN A 32 21.48 -14.89 5.18
CA ASN A 32 21.34 -13.45 5.38
C ASN A 32 19.98 -12.90 4.91
N ASN A 33 19.08 -13.74 4.41
CA ASN A 33 17.75 -13.33 4.01
C ASN A 33 16.93 -12.92 5.25
N PRO A 34 16.52 -11.65 5.39
CA PRO A 34 15.75 -11.21 6.56
C PRO A 34 14.29 -11.67 6.51
N PHE A 35 13.84 -12.26 5.40
CA PHE A 35 12.46 -12.69 5.19
C PHE A 35 12.24 -14.11 5.67
N VAL A 36 11.32 -14.29 6.62
CA VAL A 36 10.71 -15.57 6.94
C VAL A 36 9.41 -15.68 6.16
N ILE A 37 9.33 -16.64 5.25
CA ILE A 37 8.10 -16.91 4.49
C ILE A 37 7.12 -17.64 5.40
N GLY A 38 5.89 -17.14 5.49
CA GLY A 38 4.83 -17.79 6.27
C GLY A 38 4.46 -19.16 5.71
N ASP A 39 4.27 -20.13 6.60
CA ASP A 39 3.90 -21.52 6.31
C ASP A 39 2.56 -21.92 6.96
N ASP A 40 1.76 -20.93 7.38
CA ASP A 40 0.45 -21.13 7.97
C ASP A 40 -0.49 -21.92 7.05
N GLY A 41 -1.33 -22.76 7.66
CA GLY A 41 -2.38 -23.50 6.97
C GLY A 41 -3.49 -22.58 6.41
N PRO A 42 -4.48 -23.15 5.70
CA PRO A 42 -5.58 -22.37 5.15
C PRO A 42 -6.35 -21.63 6.25
N ALA A 43 -6.88 -20.44 5.91
CA ALA A 43 -7.75 -19.68 6.80
C ALA A 43 -8.97 -20.52 7.25
N PRO A 44 -9.51 -20.28 8.46
CA PRO A 44 -10.73 -20.95 8.91
C PRO A 44 -11.89 -20.78 7.92
N ALA A 45 -12.68 -21.84 7.69
CA ALA A 45 -13.80 -21.80 6.75
C ALA A 45 -14.84 -20.70 7.09
N ALA A 46 -14.97 -20.36 8.38
CA ALA A 46 -15.88 -19.31 8.85
C ALA A 46 -15.46 -17.88 8.46
N THR A 47 -14.20 -17.67 8.06
CA THR A 47 -13.70 -16.35 7.63
C THR A 47 -13.58 -16.25 6.11
N LEU A 48 -14.13 -17.21 5.36
CA LEU A 48 -14.16 -17.14 3.89
C LEU A 48 -14.92 -15.89 3.44
N GLY A 49 -14.28 -15.10 2.59
CA GLY A 49 -14.81 -13.84 2.08
C GLY A 49 -14.54 -12.62 2.98
N PHE A 50 -13.92 -12.79 4.15
CA PHE A 50 -13.45 -11.64 4.92
C PHE A 50 -12.33 -10.94 4.14
N ALA A 51 -12.35 -9.62 4.16
CA ALA A 51 -11.35 -8.81 3.49
C ALA A 51 -11.19 -7.45 4.16
N ILE A 52 -9.99 -6.90 4.07
CA ILE A 52 -9.73 -5.51 4.46
C ILE A 52 -10.31 -4.61 3.36
N ASN A 53 -11.37 -3.90 3.70
CA ASN A 53 -12.04 -2.98 2.77
C ASN A 53 -11.38 -1.60 2.76
N HIS A 54 -11.16 -1.01 3.93
CA HIS A 54 -10.64 0.35 4.08
C HIS A 54 -9.77 0.52 5.32
N PHE A 55 -8.99 1.61 5.31
CA PHE A 55 -8.37 2.19 6.49
C PHE A 55 -8.92 3.60 6.71
N GLY A 56 -9.12 3.97 7.98
CA GLY A 56 -9.60 5.29 8.37
C GLY A 56 -8.46 6.22 8.77
N LEU A 57 -8.44 7.43 8.21
CA LEU A 57 -7.60 8.54 8.64
C LEU A 57 -8.48 9.66 9.18
N LEU A 58 -8.07 10.20 10.33
CA LEU A 58 -8.68 11.39 10.90
C LEU A 58 -8.07 12.63 10.27
N THR A 59 -8.89 13.64 9.99
CA THR A 59 -8.43 14.90 9.39
C THR A 59 -9.16 16.10 9.98
N THR A 60 -8.49 17.24 10.06
CA THR A 60 -9.14 18.55 10.22
C THR A 60 -9.16 19.35 8.91
N ASN A 61 -8.46 18.87 7.88
CA ASN A 61 -8.31 19.52 6.56
C ASN A 61 -8.79 18.60 5.42
N LEU A 62 -10.10 18.30 5.40
CA LEU A 62 -10.69 17.41 4.40
C LEU A 62 -10.44 17.87 2.95
N THR A 63 -10.44 19.18 2.69
CA THR A 63 -10.15 19.74 1.36
C THR A 63 -8.72 19.40 0.92
N GLY A 64 -7.74 19.60 1.79
CA GLY A 64 -6.34 19.25 1.51
C GLY A 64 -6.19 17.75 1.25
N MET A 65 -6.78 16.92 2.09
CA MET A 65 -6.73 15.46 1.93
C MET A 65 -7.38 15.00 0.62
N LYS A 66 -8.55 15.54 0.25
CA LYS A 66 -9.22 15.24 -1.03
C LYS A 66 -8.39 15.70 -2.23
N HIS A 67 -7.74 16.86 -2.14
CA HIS A 67 -6.84 17.32 -3.20
C HIS A 67 -5.64 16.38 -3.36
N PHE A 68 -4.99 16.02 -2.26
CA PHE A 68 -3.82 15.13 -2.28
C PHE A 68 -4.17 13.73 -2.79
N TYR A 69 -5.14 13.05 -2.16
CA TYR A 69 -5.50 11.68 -2.56
C TYR A 69 -6.26 11.64 -3.90
N GLY A 70 -7.08 12.66 -4.18
CA GLY A 70 -7.90 12.71 -5.39
C GLY A 70 -7.18 13.28 -6.60
N ASP A 71 -6.82 14.56 -6.55
CA ASP A 71 -6.32 15.29 -7.71
C ASP A 71 -4.85 14.97 -8.03
N ILE A 72 -4.05 14.68 -7.00
CA ILE A 72 -2.63 14.34 -7.17
C ILE A 72 -2.46 12.83 -7.32
N LEU A 73 -2.94 12.04 -6.37
CA LEU A 73 -2.74 10.59 -6.40
C LEU A 73 -3.74 9.85 -7.30
N GLY A 74 -4.82 10.50 -7.73
CA GLY A 74 -5.75 9.92 -8.71
C GLY A 74 -6.84 9.01 -8.12
N MET A 75 -7.03 9.03 -6.80
CA MET A 75 -8.20 8.38 -6.20
C MET A 75 -9.49 9.10 -6.62
N ARG A 76 -10.59 8.36 -6.64
CA ARG A 76 -11.92 8.89 -6.93
C ARG A 76 -12.69 9.03 -5.63
N LEU A 77 -13.43 10.12 -5.52
CA LEU A 77 -14.46 10.26 -4.50
C LEU A 77 -15.60 9.27 -4.79
N LEU A 78 -15.91 8.43 -3.82
CA LEU A 78 -17.12 7.60 -3.84
C LEU A 78 -18.30 8.47 -3.39
N PHE A 79 -18.22 8.96 -2.15
CA PHE A 79 -19.21 9.84 -1.53
C PHE A 79 -18.63 10.61 -0.35
N ASP A 80 -19.32 11.69 0.00
CA ASP A 80 -19.23 12.34 1.30
C ASP A 80 -20.54 12.05 2.07
N ALA A 81 -20.43 11.52 3.28
CA ALA A 81 -21.54 11.35 4.21
C ALA A 81 -21.46 12.46 5.27
N HIS A 82 -22.22 13.54 5.04
CA HIS A 82 -22.37 14.63 5.99
C HIS A 82 -23.37 14.22 7.08
N LEU A 83 -22.87 13.78 8.24
CA LEU A 83 -23.71 13.31 9.34
C LEU A 83 -24.25 14.48 10.17
N THR A 84 -23.43 15.52 10.34
CA THR A 84 -23.81 16.83 10.90
C THR A 84 -23.09 17.93 10.12
N PRO A 85 -23.40 19.23 10.32
CA PRO A 85 -22.60 20.32 9.74
C PRO A 85 -21.11 20.27 10.11
N GLU A 86 -20.78 19.65 11.25
CA GLU A 86 -19.43 19.56 11.79
C GLU A 86 -18.71 18.25 11.47
N TYR A 87 -19.45 17.19 11.13
CA TYR A 87 -18.92 15.84 11.00
C TYR A 87 -19.19 15.22 9.63
N THR A 88 -18.12 14.87 8.91
CA THR A 88 -18.18 14.26 7.58
C THR A 88 -17.32 13.01 7.51
N VAL A 89 -17.85 11.94 6.90
CA VAL A 89 -17.10 10.74 6.53
C VAL A 89 -17.02 10.66 5.01
N THR A 90 -15.81 10.67 4.46
CA THR A 90 -15.56 10.65 3.02
C THR A 90 -14.89 9.35 2.64
N TYR A 91 -15.40 8.67 1.62
CA TYR A 91 -14.75 7.48 1.06
C TYR A 91 -14.10 7.80 -0.28
N MET A 92 -12.84 7.40 -0.42
CA MET A 92 -12.06 7.51 -1.66
C MET A 92 -11.42 6.16 -2.02
N GLY A 93 -11.11 5.96 -3.29
CA GLY A 93 -10.36 4.78 -3.71
C GLY A 93 -9.96 4.84 -5.17
N TYR A 94 -9.09 3.93 -5.60
CA TYR A 94 -8.75 3.79 -7.01
C TYR A 94 -9.88 3.11 -7.79
N SER A 95 -10.14 3.63 -8.99
CA SER A 95 -11.05 3.01 -9.97
C SER A 95 -10.61 1.57 -10.23
N GLN A 96 -11.50 0.61 -9.98
CA GLN A 96 -11.23 -0.78 -10.36
C GLN A 96 -11.50 -1.01 -11.86
N GLY A 97 -12.18 -0.08 -12.52
CA GLY A 97 -12.35 -0.04 -13.98
C GLY A 97 -11.04 0.07 -14.76
N GLY A 98 -9.94 0.47 -14.11
CA GLY A 98 -8.58 0.41 -14.67
C GLY A 98 -8.12 -1.01 -15.00
N ARG A 99 -8.61 -2.03 -14.28
CA ARG A 99 -8.35 -3.45 -14.61
C ARG A 99 -9.10 -3.92 -15.87
N ASN A 100 -10.10 -3.15 -16.32
CA ASN A 100 -10.91 -3.43 -17.52
C ASN A 100 -10.56 -2.50 -18.70
N GLY A 101 -9.47 -1.73 -18.62
CA GLY A 101 -8.91 -1.00 -19.77
C GLY A 101 -9.44 0.41 -20.04
N THR A 102 -10.40 0.93 -19.26
CA THR A 102 -10.90 2.32 -19.41
C THR A 102 -10.24 3.31 -18.44
N GLY A 103 -9.66 2.81 -17.34
CA GLY A 103 -9.09 3.65 -16.26
C GLY A 103 -10.14 4.38 -15.42
N PHE A 104 -11.42 4.37 -15.80
CA PHE A 104 -12.46 5.22 -15.21
C PHE A 104 -13.62 4.41 -14.65
N GLN A 105 -14.10 4.84 -13.49
CA GLN A 105 -15.31 4.38 -12.83
C GLN A 105 -15.92 5.61 -12.12
N SER A 106 -17.23 5.81 -12.24
CA SER A 106 -17.92 6.91 -11.59
C SER A 106 -18.02 6.70 -10.08
N GLY A 107 -18.16 7.78 -9.30
CA GLY A 107 -18.38 7.69 -7.85
C GLY A 107 -19.63 6.88 -7.49
N ALA A 108 -20.69 6.95 -8.31
CA ALA A 108 -21.92 6.17 -8.12
C ALA A 108 -21.68 4.66 -8.31
N GLU A 109 -20.94 4.25 -9.35
CA GLU A 109 -20.57 2.84 -9.56
C GLU A 109 -19.66 2.34 -8.43
N MET A 110 -18.66 3.12 -8.04
CA MET A 110 -17.77 2.75 -6.94
C MET A 110 -18.51 2.68 -5.61
N THR A 111 -19.49 3.55 -5.37
CA THR A 111 -20.34 3.51 -4.15
C THR A 111 -21.21 2.26 -4.13
N ARG A 112 -21.84 1.91 -5.26
CA ARG A 112 -22.61 0.67 -5.39
C ARG A 112 -21.75 -0.55 -5.06
N ASP A 113 -20.51 -0.55 -5.52
CA ASP A 113 -19.60 -1.69 -5.41
C ASP A 113 -18.77 -1.68 -4.12
N LYS A 114 -18.83 -0.61 -3.30
CA LYS A 114 -17.93 -0.32 -2.16
C LYS A 114 -17.59 -1.53 -1.29
N ASN A 115 -18.58 -2.32 -0.90
CA ASN A 115 -18.37 -3.46 0.02
C ASN A 115 -17.61 -4.63 -0.62
N ASN A 116 -17.47 -4.62 -1.94
CA ASN A 116 -16.68 -5.57 -2.72
C ASN A 116 -15.39 -4.94 -3.28
N LEU A 117 -15.12 -3.65 -2.97
CA LEU A 117 -13.85 -3.00 -3.29
C LEU A 117 -12.84 -3.24 -2.18
N TYR A 118 -11.56 -3.13 -2.51
CA TYR A 118 -10.45 -3.21 -1.56
C TYR A 118 -9.57 -1.97 -1.66
N GLY A 119 -8.84 -1.67 -0.59
CA GLY A 119 -7.89 -0.57 -0.56
C GLY A 119 -8.57 0.81 -0.62
N LEU A 120 -9.74 0.95 -0.01
CA LEU A 120 -10.40 2.25 0.12
C LEU A 120 -9.77 3.05 1.27
N LEU A 121 -9.87 4.37 1.15
CA LEU A 121 -9.51 5.32 2.20
C LEU A 121 -10.78 5.95 2.76
N GLU A 122 -10.97 5.84 4.07
CA GLU A 122 -12.00 6.56 4.81
C GLU A 122 -11.36 7.80 5.46
N LEU A 123 -11.82 8.99 5.11
CA LEU A 123 -11.41 10.24 5.73
C LEU A 123 -12.52 10.70 6.68
N VAL A 124 -12.18 10.85 7.95
CA VAL A 124 -13.13 11.26 8.99
C VAL A 124 -12.77 12.65 9.47
N GLN A 125 -13.66 13.61 9.23
CA GLN A 125 -13.47 15.00 9.66
C GLN A 125 -14.45 15.38 10.76
N PHE A 126 -13.92 15.94 11.84
CA PHE A 126 -14.66 16.81 12.77
C PHE A 126 -14.09 18.22 12.68
N ASN A 127 -14.79 19.12 11.99
CA ASN A 127 -14.24 20.40 11.54
C ASN A 127 -14.16 21.49 12.62
N VAL A 128 -14.76 21.27 13.79
CA VAL A 128 -14.69 22.16 14.97
C VAL A 128 -13.84 21.58 16.10
N SER A 129 -12.94 20.64 15.81
CA SER A 129 -12.01 20.11 16.81
C SER A 129 -11.06 21.20 17.31
N ASP A 130 -10.98 21.36 18.64
CA ASP A 130 -9.95 22.19 19.30
C ASP A 130 -8.59 21.47 19.40
N ASP A 131 -8.56 20.15 19.17
CA ASP A 131 -7.34 19.36 19.18
C ASP A 131 -6.63 19.39 17.81
N ARG A 132 -5.30 19.33 17.84
CA ARG A 132 -4.46 19.20 16.65
C ARG A 132 -4.00 17.76 16.52
N LEU A 133 -4.52 17.08 15.49
CA LEU A 133 -4.06 15.75 15.11
C LEU A 133 -2.57 15.76 14.80
N VAL A 134 -1.85 14.76 15.31
CA VAL A 134 -0.40 14.60 15.11
C VAL A 134 -0.18 13.38 14.22
N GLY A 135 0.18 13.63 12.96
CA GLY A 135 0.51 12.58 11.99
C GLY A 135 1.76 11.78 12.36
N SER A 136 1.84 10.56 11.82
CA SER A 136 2.89 9.57 12.14
C SER A 136 4.31 10.07 11.88
N THR A 137 4.47 11.02 10.97
CA THR A 137 5.78 11.62 10.69
C THR A 137 6.27 12.57 11.77
N LYS A 138 5.37 13.18 12.55
CA LYS A 138 5.76 14.13 13.61
C LYS A 138 6.02 13.41 14.91
N ARG A 139 5.30 12.32 15.18
CA ARG A 139 5.46 11.51 16.38
C ARG A 139 5.10 10.06 16.08
N THR A 140 5.90 9.13 16.58
CA THR A 140 5.56 7.71 16.56
C THR A 140 4.17 7.50 17.14
N ASN A 141 3.32 6.83 16.36
CA ASN A 141 1.98 6.42 16.75
C ASN A 141 1.74 4.98 16.25
N THR A 142 0.52 4.48 16.41
CA THR A 142 0.17 3.10 16.04
C THR A 142 -0.02 2.90 14.53
N PHE A 143 -0.18 3.97 13.75
CA PHE A 143 -0.40 3.91 12.32
C PHE A 143 0.85 4.39 11.57
N GLY A 144 1.62 3.47 11.01
CA GLY A 144 2.89 3.83 10.35
C GLY A 144 2.68 4.66 9.09
N HIS A 145 2.11 4.04 8.05
CA HIS A 145 1.98 4.63 6.73
C HIS A 145 0.92 3.94 5.88
N VAL A 146 0.52 4.61 4.80
CA VAL A 146 -0.20 4.00 3.67
C VAL A 146 0.83 3.56 2.62
N GLY A 147 0.72 2.33 2.13
CA GLY A 147 1.52 1.82 1.02
C GLY A 147 0.78 1.93 -0.32
N LEU A 148 1.45 2.45 -1.34
CA LEU A 148 0.96 2.54 -2.72
C LEU A 148 1.89 1.80 -3.66
N ILE A 149 1.30 1.13 -4.64
CA ILE A 149 2.03 0.47 -5.71
C ILE A 149 1.86 1.27 -7.00
N VAL A 150 2.97 1.57 -7.68
CA VAL A 150 2.99 2.30 -8.95
C VAL A 150 3.76 1.51 -10.01
N ALA A 151 3.39 1.72 -11.27
CA ALA A 151 4.04 1.06 -12.40
C ALA A 151 5.47 1.54 -12.67
N ASP A 152 5.83 2.75 -12.26
CA ASP A 152 7.16 3.33 -12.43
C ASP A 152 7.41 4.38 -11.33
N VAL A 153 8.23 4.03 -10.34
CA VAL A 153 8.49 4.86 -9.17
C VAL A 153 9.35 6.10 -9.51
N GLU A 154 10.20 6.03 -10.54
CA GLU A 154 10.97 7.18 -11.02
C GLU A 154 10.03 8.23 -11.63
N LYS A 155 9.12 7.80 -12.50
CA LYS A 155 8.10 8.68 -13.08
C LYS A 155 7.14 9.21 -12.01
N ALA A 156 6.76 8.38 -11.04
CA ALA A 156 5.92 8.82 -9.92
C ALA A 156 6.62 9.92 -9.10
N GLN A 157 7.91 9.78 -8.80
CA GLN A 157 8.68 10.81 -8.10
C GLN A 157 8.67 12.12 -8.89
N THR A 158 9.07 12.10 -10.17
CA THR A 158 9.09 13.31 -11.02
C THR A 158 7.72 13.97 -11.09
N TYR A 159 6.66 13.17 -11.22
CA TYR A 159 5.29 13.69 -11.20
C TYR A 159 4.98 14.40 -9.88
N LEU A 160 5.21 13.74 -8.74
CA LEU A 160 4.89 14.31 -7.42
C LEU A 160 5.67 15.59 -7.13
N GLU A 161 6.94 15.64 -7.51
CA GLU A 161 7.76 16.86 -7.44
C GLU A 161 7.16 18.00 -8.28
N SER A 162 6.72 17.70 -9.50
CA SER A 162 6.08 18.70 -10.38
C SER A 162 4.74 19.21 -9.83
N ARG A 163 4.13 18.47 -8.90
CA ARG A 163 2.90 18.85 -8.19
C ARG A 163 3.18 19.56 -6.86
N GLY A 164 4.45 19.79 -6.52
CA GLY A 164 4.85 20.46 -5.28
C GLY A 164 4.67 19.61 -4.02
N VAL A 165 4.61 18.28 -4.16
CA VAL A 165 4.54 17.37 -3.02
C VAL A 165 5.89 17.32 -2.31
N GLU A 166 5.87 17.37 -0.97
CA GLU A 166 7.07 17.20 -0.16
C GLU A 166 7.59 15.76 -0.26
N ILE A 167 8.79 15.62 -0.83
CA ILE A 167 9.49 14.35 -0.89
C ILE A 167 10.32 14.19 0.39
N LEU A 168 9.93 13.24 1.25
CA LEU A 168 10.62 12.96 2.49
C LEU A 168 11.87 12.08 2.28
N LYS A 169 11.80 11.17 1.30
CA LYS A 169 12.94 10.36 0.86
C LYS A 169 12.77 10.05 -0.62
N ARG A 170 13.83 10.25 -1.38
CA ARG A 170 13.88 9.89 -2.80
C ARG A 170 14.25 8.43 -2.99
N ILE A 171 13.89 7.89 -4.14
CA ILE A 171 14.42 6.61 -4.59
C ILE A 171 15.95 6.67 -4.76
N LYS A 172 16.62 5.54 -4.57
CA LYS A 172 18.09 5.37 -4.59
C LYS A 172 18.83 6.12 -3.48
N GLU A 173 18.13 6.90 -2.64
CA GLU A 173 18.71 7.48 -1.44
C GLU A 173 18.53 6.53 -0.26
N PRO A 174 19.60 6.18 0.45
CA PRO A 174 19.48 5.44 1.70
C PRO A 174 18.88 6.36 2.77
N LEU A 175 18.17 5.76 3.73
CA LEU A 175 17.87 6.47 4.96
C LEU A 175 19.15 6.66 5.76
N SER A 176 19.31 7.86 6.32
CA SER A 176 20.41 8.18 7.23
C SER A 176 19.85 8.52 8.61
N GLY A 177 20.47 8.00 9.66
CA GLY A 177 20.13 8.32 11.04
C GLY A 177 18.78 7.78 11.54
N PHE A 178 18.44 8.20 12.77
CA PHE A 178 17.26 7.75 13.53
C PHE A 178 16.34 8.88 13.96
N THR A 179 16.50 10.04 13.34
CA THR A 179 15.76 11.25 13.64
C THR A 179 15.04 11.69 12.37
N GLY A 180 13.90 12.35 12.53
CA GLY A 180 13.13 12.90 11.42
C GLY A 180 11.86 12.14 11.08
N SER A 181 11.19 12.65 10.04
CA SER A 181 9.82 12.31 9.67
C SER A 181 9.59 10.83 9.41
N ILE A 182 10.49 10.21 8.66
CA ILE A 182 10.34 8.82 8.24
C ILE A 182 10.53 7.90 9.44
N GLN A 183 11.58 8.13 10.22
CA GLN A 183 11.91 7.30 11.37
C GLN A 183 10.82 7.33 12.43
N ASN A 184 10.17 8.47 12.64
CA ASN A 184 8.99 8.58 13.50
C ASN A 184 7.84 7.66 13.01
N ALA A 185 7.52 7.72 11.72
CA ALA A 185 6.45 6.92 11.11
C ALA A 185 6.77 5.42 11.09
N PHE A 186 8.04 5.02 11.00
CA PHE A 186 8.48 3.63 11.16
C PHE A 186 8.64 3.18 12.61
N GLY A 187 8.33 4.04 13.59
CA GLY A 187 8.40 3.69 15.02
C GLY A 187 9.81 3.54 15.58
N VAL A 188 10.83 4.04 14.89
CA VAL A 188 12.25 3.97 15.30
C VAL A 188 12.88 5.34 15.52
N GLY A 189 12.06 6.39 15.44
CA GLY A 189 12.43 7.79 15.58
C GLY A 189 12.87 8.21 16.98
N GLU A 190 12.86 9.52 17.22
CA GLU A 190 13.35 10.14 18.46
C GLU A 190 12.57 9.67 19.70
N PHE A 191 11.28 9.38 19.53
CA PHE A 191 10.39 8.98 20.62
C PHE A 191 10.46 7.48 20.95
N ALA A 192 11.19 6.67 20.17
CA ALA A 192 11.30 5.22 20.35
C ALA A 192 12.40 4.80 21.34
N GLY A 193 12.91 5.73 22.16
CA GLY A 193 13.94 5.46 23.17
C GLY A 193 15.38 5.33 22.64
N GLU A 194 16.33 5.24 23.58
CA GLU A 194 17.77 5.25 23.32
C GLU A 194 18.35 3.84 23.07
N HIS A 195 17.83 3.13 22.07
CA HIS A 195 18.35 1.81 21.67
C HIS A 195 19.40 1.91 20.55
N ILE A 196 20.46 2.69 20.78
CA ILE A 196 21.43 3.09 19.74
C ILE A 196 22.02 1.89 18.99
N ALA A 197 22.43 0.83 19.68
CA ALA A 197 23.00 -0.35 19.04
C ALA A 197 22.00 -1.07 18.11
N ALA A 198 20.75 -1.26 18.57
CA ALA A 198 19.70 -1.89 17.77
C ALA A 198 19.31 -1.03 16.57
N LYS A 199 19.20 0.28 16.78
CA LYS A 199 19.00 1.27 15.72
C LYS A 199 20.10 1.15 14.66
N MET A 200 21.38 1.19 15.06
CA MET A 200 22.52 1.06 14.13
C MET A 200 22.52 -0.26 13.35
N ALA A 201 22.10 -1.36 13.98
CA ALA A 201 21.92 -2.64 13.28
C ALA A 201 20.81 -2.55 12.22
N LEU A 202 19.69 -1.89 12.53
CA LEU A 202 18.60 -1.67 11.59
C LEU A 202 19.04 -0.87 10.35
N LEU A 203 19.77 0.25 10.51
CA LEU A 203 20.27 1.01 9.34
C LEU A 203 21.10 0.14 8.39
N LYS A 204 21.93 -0.76 8.94
CA LYS A 204 22.74 -1.67 8.12
C LYS A 204 21.89 -2.72 7.41
N ALA A 205 20.76 -3.11 7.99
CA ALA A 205 19.86 -4.12 7.45
C ALA A 205 18.82 -3.56 6.46
N GLN A 206 18.59 -2.23 6.42
CA GLN A 206 17.56 -1.62 5.57
C GLN A 206 17.74 -1.88 4.08
N SER A 207 18.98 -2.01 3.59
CA SER A 207 19.24 -2.36 2.19
C SER A 207 18.79 -3.79 1.86
N LEU A 208 18.76 -4.70 2.85
CA LEU A 208 18.32 -6.09 2.67
C LEU A 208 16.83 -6.19 2.33
N ILE A 209 16.03 -5.19 2.73
CA ILE A 209 14.59 -5.12 2.44
C ILE A 209 14.26 -4.10 1.33
N GLY A 210 15.28 -3.57 0.66
CA GLY A 210 15.09 -2.67 -0.48
C GLY A 210 14.61 -1.27 -0.13
N MET A 211 14.88 -0.74 1.07
CA MET A 211 14.44 0.61 1.49
C MET A 211 14.83 1.72 0.50
N GLU A 212 15.97 1.57 -0.18
CA GLU A 212 16.43 2.52 -1.21
C GLU A 212 15.46 2.62 -2.39
N MET A 213 14.68 1.57 -2.68
CA MET A 213 13.72 1.51 -3.78
C MET A 213 12.39 2.21 -3.48
N PHE A 214 12.15 2.59 -2.23
CA PHE A 214 10.90 3.23 -1.83
C PHE A 214 11.00 4.75 -1.94
N LEU A 215 9.96 5.34 -2.54
CA LEU A 215 9.70 6.76 -2.48
C LEU A 215 8.81 7.03 -1.27
N MET A 216 9.09 8.08 -0.51
CA MET A 216 8.27 8.45 0.64
C MET A 216 7.86 9.91 0.58
N VAL A 217 6.56 10.15 0.76
CA VAL A 217 5.96 11.48 0.78
C VAL A 217 5.05 11.65 1.99
N GLN A 218 4.60 12.88 2.21
CA GLN A 218 3.72 13.26 3.31
C GLN A 218 2.36 13.66 2.75
N ASP A 219 1.28 13.17 3.37
CA ASP A 219 -0.05 13.74 3.14
C ASP A 219 -0.25 15.05 3.94
N PRO A 220 -1.31 15.84 3.66
CA PRO A 220 -1.52 17.14 4.31
C PRO A 220 -1.64 17.12 5.84
N ASP A 221 -1.99 15.99 6.45
CA ASP A 221 -2.10 15.86 7.92
C ASP A 221 -0.84 15.27 8.56
N GLY A 222 0.19 14.99 7.76
CA GLY A 222 1.47 14.51 8.25
C GLY A 222 1.55 12.99 8.38
N ASN A 223 0.69 12.23 7.71
CA ASN A 223 0.85 10.78 7.62
C ASN A 223 1.85 10.45 6.51
N LEU A 224 2.63 9.40 6.72
CA LEU A 224 3.58 8.90 5.73
C LEU A 224 2.84 8.12 4.64
N VAL A 225 3.19 8.38 3.38
CA VAL A 225 2.78 7.57 2.23
C VAL A 225 4.03 6.98 1.59
N GLU A 226 4.13 5.66 1.63
CA GLU A 226 5.18 4.88 0.98
C GLU A 226 4.74 4.48 -0.42
N ILE A 227 5.59 4.68 -1.41
CA ILE A 227 5.32 4.39 -2.81
C ILE A 227 6.37 3.41 -3.31
N GLN A 228 5.91 2.24 -3.74
CA GLN A 228 6.75 1.14 -4.21
C GLN A 228 6.49 0.84 -5.68
N GLN A 229 7.53 0.37 -6.35
CA GLN A 229 7.46 -0.16 -7.69
C GLN A 229 6.67 -1.49 -7.70
N GLN A 230 5.76 -1.67 -8.67
CA GLN A 230 4.95 -2.89 -8.80
C GLN A 230 5.78 -4.16 -9.05
N ASP A 231 6.67 -4.09 -10.05
CA ASP A 231 7.53 -5.19 -10.45
C ASP A 231 8.98 -4.83 -10.16
N ALA A 232 9.79 -5.76 -9.67
CA ALA A 232 11.22 -5.52 -9.52
C ALA A 232 11.81 -4.98 -10.84
N PRO A 233 12.69 -3.96 -10.82
CA PRO A 233 13.29 -3.42 -12.05
C PRO A 233 13.86 -4.57 -12.88
N SER A 234 13.41 -4.71 -14.12
CA SER A 234 13.99 -5.69 -15.02
C SER A 234 15.47 -5.38 -15.16
N SER A 235 16.35 -6.30 -14.76
CA SER A 235 17.76 -6.23 -15.12
C SER A 235 17.85 -6.19 -16.64
N SER A 236 18.15 -5.02 -17.19
CA SER A 236 18.48 -4.84 -18.61
C SER A 236 19.95 -5.11 -18.84
#